data_AF-A0A816QUI1-F1
#
_entry.id   AF-A0A816QUI1-F1
#
_cell.length_a   1.000
_cell.length_b   1.000
_cell.length_c   1.000
_cell.angle_alpha   90.00
_cell.angle_beta   90.00
_cell.angle_gamma   90.00
#
_symmetry.space_group_name_H-M   'P 1'
#
loop_
_entity.id
_entity.type
_entity.pdbx_description
1 polymer ?
#
loop_
_entity_poly.entity_id
_entity_poly.type
_entity_poly.pdbx_seq_one_letter_code
_entity_poly.pdbx_strand_id
1 'polypeptide(L)'
;MAEGEERQATGHRNYEALLQRWQSGRSVRVGFAFPPTLIPPLPFAVVRTNSDITIEFKANACNEFSKFWEVDENSAFPEEPGVKINGNPREQNSQFKIEKVGEEDGTNIYRFTTSNGTVGAIPGPLFSPLLVLTKDVAKTIFVKFVKYNDATTTDVITSTSRVEKL
;
A
#
# COMPACT_ATOMS: atom_id res chain seq x y z
N MET A 1 -10.61 35.22 21.56
CA MET A 1 -10.64 34.63 20.21
C MET A 1 -9.32 33.98 19.77
N ALA A 2 -8.23 34.08 20.55
CA ALA A 2 -6.92 33.50 20.17
C ALA A 2 -6.76 31.98 20.44
N GLU A 3 -7.51 31.39 21.38
CA GLU A 3 -7.38 29.95 21.70
C GLU A 3 -7.92 29.01 20.61
N GLY A 4 -8.82 29.51 19.74
CA GLY A 4 -9.41 28.70 18.66
C GLY A 4 -8.43 28.43 17.51
N GLU A 5 -7.65 29.44 17.12
CA GLU A 5 -6.63 29.33 16.08
C GLU A 5 -5.42 28.51 16.54
N GLU A 6 -5.02 28.62 17.81
CA GLU A 6 -3.88 27.87 18.35
C GLU A 6 -4.16 26.36 18.44
N ARG A 7 -5.41 25.96 18.74
CA ARG A 7 -5.84 24.56 18.70
C ARG A 7 -5.90 23.99 17.28
N GLN A 8 -6.35 24.78 16.30
CA GLN A 8 -6.33 24.37 14.89
C GLN A 8 -4.91 24.26 14.32
N ALA A 9 -4.04 25.21 14.64
CA ALA A 9 -2.63 25.19 14.21
C ALA A 9 -1.86 24.03 14.84
N THR A 10 -2.17 23.68 16.10
CA THR A 10 -1.53 22.53 16.78
C THR A 10 -2.04 21.19 16.24
N GLY A 11 -3.34 21.08 15.93
CA GLY A 11 -3.90 19.92 15.24
C GLY A 11 -3.29 19.68 13.85
N HIS A 12 -3.12 20.75 13.07
CA HIS A 12 -2.52 20.69 11.72
C HIS A 12 -1.03 20.32 11.78
N ARG A 13 -0.26 20.90 12.71
CA ARG A 13 1.17 20.56 12.92
C ARG A 13 1.37 19.10 13.36
N ASN A 14 0.45 18.57 14.16
CA ASN A 14 0.50 17.17 14.58
C ASN A 14 0.18 16.21 13.42
N TYR A 15 -0.74 16.58 12.51
CA TYR A 15 -1.03 15.80 11.31
C TYR A 15 0.18 15.74 10.37
N GLU A 16 0.83 16.87 10.09
CA GLU A 16 2.03 16.94 9.25
C GLU A 16 3.22 16.16 9.84
N ALA A 17 3.43 16.27 11.16
CA ALA A 17 4.46 15.51 11.86
C ALA A 17 4.20 13.99 11.84
N LEU A 18 2.93 13.59 11.91
CA LEU A 18 2.55 12.19 11.74
C LEU A 18 2.79 11.72 10.30
N LEU A 19 2.41 12.51 9.29
CA LEU A 19 2.70 12.21 7.88
C LEU A 19 4.20 12.08 7.59
N GLN A 20 5.04 12.94 8.17
CA GLN A 20 6.50 12.81 8.08
C GLN A 20 7.01 11.53 8.78
N ARG A 21 6.42 11.16 9.93
CA ARG A 21 6.73 9.91 10.61
C ARG A 21 6.28 8.67 9.80
N TRP A 22 5.18 8.78 9.05
CA TRP A 22 4.72 7.77 8.09
C TRP A 22 5.74 7.55 6.97
N GLN A 23 6.25 8.62 6.39
CA GLN A 23 7.28 8.56 5.34
C GLN A 23 8.64 8.09 5.88
N SER A 24 8.89 8.25 7.17
CA SER A 24 10.08 7.80 7.90
C SER A 24 10.01 6.33 8.38
N GLY A 25 8.90 5.62 8.18
CA GLY A 25 8.79 4.21 8.53
C GLY A 25 9.73 3.33 7.70
N ARG A 26 10.25 2.23 8.28
CA ARG A 26 11.02 1.24 7.50
C ARG A 26 10.12 0.67 6.40
N SER A 27 10.32 1.10 5.16
CA SER A 27 9.64 0.55 3.99
C SER A 27 9.92 -0.94 3.87
N VAL A 28 8.87 -1.76 3.76
CA VAL A 28 8.99 -3.19 3.56
C VAL A 28 9.00 -3.49 2.06
N ARG A 29 10.02 -4.23 1.62
CA ARG A 29 10.11 -4.68 0.22
C ARG A 29 8.95 -5.60 -0.12
N VAL A 30 8.31 -5.35 -1.26
CA VAL A 30 7.24 -6.19 -1.81
C VAL A 30 7.67 -6.80 -3.14
N GLY A 31 7.17 -7.99 -3.44
CA GLY A 31 7.25 -8.62 -4.75
C GLY A 31 5.87 -8.81 -5.36
N PHE A 32 5.83 -8.75 -6.68
CA PHE A 32 4.65 -9.00 -7.49
C PHE A 32 4.92 -10.17 -8.42
N ALA A 33 3.98 -11.10 -8.52
CA ALA A 33 4.05 -12.22 -9.44
C ALA A 33 2.64 -12.59 -9.91
N PHE A 34 2.51 -13.14 -11.11
CA PHE A 34 1.25 -13.78 -11.51
C PHE A 34 0.95 -14.95 -10.56
N PRO A 35 -0.32 -15.22 -10.24
CA PRO A 35 -0.71 -16.36 -9.43
C PRO A 35 -0.12 -17.64 -10.04
N PRO A 36 0.38 -18.57 -9.21
CA PRO A 36 0.95 -19.82 -9.70
C PRO A 36 -0.10 -20.61 -10.48
N THR A 37 0.12 -20.72 -11.79
CA THR A 37 -0.67 -21.57 -12.69
C THR A 37 -0.07 -22.97 -12.77
N LEU A 38 -0.84 -23.91 -13.35
CA LEU A 38 -0.36 -25.28 -13.63
C LEU A 38 0.85 -25.31 -14.60
N ILE A 39 0.98 -24.27 -15.43
CA ILE A 39 2.13 -24.07 -16.32
C ILE A 39 3.05 -23.04 -15.66
N PRO A 40 4.36 -23.32 -15.47
CA PRO A 40 5.28 -22.36 -14.87
C PRO A 40 5.34 -21.07 -15.70
N PRO A 41 5.17 -19.88 -15.09
CA PRO A 41 5.34 -18.63 -15.81
C PRO A 41 6.81 -18.46 -16.22
N LEU A 42 7.04 -17.77 -17.34
CA LEU A 42 8.39 -17.44 -17.80
C LEU A 42 9.13 -16.64 -16.72
N PRO A 43 10.44 -16.89 -16.49
CA PRO A 43 11.22 -16.30 -15.39
C PRO A 43 11.35 -14.77 -15.44
N PHE A 44 10.89 -14.11 -16.51
CA PHE A 44 10.96 -12.66 -16.72
C PHE A 44 9.61 -12.05 -17.10
N ALA A 45 8.51 -12.64 -16.64
CA ALA A 45 7.19 -12.10 -16.94
C ALA A 45 7.04 -10.70 -16.31
N VAL A 46 6.99 -9.68 -17.17
CA VAL A 46 6.70 -8.31 -16.76
C VAL A 46 5.29 -8.26 -16.19
N VAL A 47 5.15 -7.83 -14.94
CA VAL A 47 3.84 -7.63 -14.31
C VAL A 47 3.08 -6.55 -15.07
N ARG A 48 1.88 -6.89 -15.52
CA ARG A 48 1.01 -6.00 -16.28
C ARG A 48 -0.09 -5.48 -15.38
N THR A 49 -0.51 -4.24 -15.62
CA THR A 49 -1.71 -3.69 -14.98
C THR A 49 -2.95 -4.49 -15.35
N ASN A 50 -3.99 -4.41 -14.52
CA ASN A 50 -5.30 -5.04 -14.72
C ASN A 50 -5.27 -6.57 -14.87
N SER A 51 -4.16 -7.21 -14.52
CA SER A 51 -4.00 -8.67 -14.45
C SER A 51 -3.96 -9.10 -13.00
N ASP A 52 -4.48 -10.28 -12.71
CA ASP A 52 -4.40 -10.85 -11.36
C ASP A 52 -2.93 -11.13 -11.02
N ILE A 53 -2.54 -10.72 -9.81
CA ILE A 53 -1.22 -10.84 -9.24
C ILE A 53 -1.32 -11.24 -7.78
N THR A 54 -0.24 -11.78 -7.26
CA THR A 54 0.00 -11.97 -5.83
C THR A 54 0.96 -10.89 -5.34
N ILE A 55 0.75 -10.43 -4.11
CA ILE A 55 1.60 -9.44 -3.44
C ILE A 55 2.24 -10.13 -2.24
N GLU A 56 3.56 -10.10 -2.16
CA GLU A 56 4.33 -10.78 -1.11
C GLU A 56 5.32 -9.82 -0.45
N PHE A 57 5.32 -9.74 0.88
CA PHE A 57 6.45 -9.11 1.56
C PHE A 57 7.72 -9.96 1.43
N LYS A 58 8.86 -9.34 1.12
CA LYS A 58 10.15 -10.07 1.04
C LYS A 58 10.77 -10.38 2.40
N ALA A 59 10.27 -9.75 3.46
CA ALA A 59 10.63 -10.04 4.84
C ALA A 59 9.41 -9.85 5.74
N ASN A 60 9.25 -10.72 6.75
CA ASN A 60 8.30 -10.55 7.84
C ASN A 60 8.99 -11.00 9.16
N ALA A 61 8.46 -10.56 10.30
CA ALA A 61 8.93 -11.00 11.61
C ALA A 61 8.24 -12.30 12.07
N CYS A 62 7.06 -12.59 11.53
CA CYS A 62 6.24 -13.76 11.87
C CYS A 62 6.50 -14.89 10.87
N ASN A 63 7.53 -15.70 11.12
CA ASN A 63 7.97 -16.75 10.20
C ASN A 63 6.96 -17.90 10.04
N GLU A 64 6.01 -18.02 10.97
CA GLU A 64 4.94 -19.02 10.97
C GLU A 64 3.83 -18.73 9.96
N PHE A 65 3.72 -17.47 9.48
CA PHE A 65 2.70 -17.06 8.51
C PHE A 65 3.30 -16.85 7.13
N SER A 66 2.50 -17.18 6.12
CA SER A 66 2.80 -16.79 4.74
C SER A 66 2.95 -15.27 4.61
N LYS A 67 3.86 -14.84 3.74
CA LYS A 67 4.13 -13.41 3.46
C LYS A 67 3.20 -12.82 2.40
N PHE A 68 2.37 -13.65 1.78
CA PHE A 68 1.40 -13.21 0.79
C PHE A 68 0.26 -12.45 1.45
N TRP A 69 -0.20 -11.42 0.75
CA TRP A 69 -1.39 -10.68 1.12
C TRP A 69 -2.63 -11.50 0.82
N GLU A 70 -3.66 -11.34 1.65
CA GLU A 70 -5.01 -11.84 1.42
C GLU A 70 -6.06 -10.88 1.97
N VAL A 71 -7.26 -10.92 1.39
CA VAL A 71 -8.46 -10.33 1.97
C VAL A 71 -9.06 -11.30 3.00
N ASP A 72 -9.38 -10.78 4.18
CA ASP A 72 -10.00 -11.55 5.25
C ASP A 72 -11.48 -11.83 4.97
N GLU A 73 -11.77 -12.95 4.32
CA GLU A 73 -13.15 -13.35 3.98
C GLU A 73 -14.00 -13.69 5.21
N ASN A 74 -13.35 -13.97 6.35
CA ASN A 74 -14.01 -14.26 7.63
C ASN A 74 -14.04 -13.04 8.56
N SER A 75 -13.88 -11.83 8.01
CA SER A 75 -13.85 -10.61 8.80
C SER A 75 -15.14 -10.39 9.57
N ALA A 76 -15.00 -9.89 10.80
CA ALA A 76 -16.13 -9.41 11.60
C ALA A 76 -16.82 -8.18 10.98
N PHE A 77 -16.15 -7.49 10.04
CA PHE A 77 -16.63 -6.31 9.33
C PHE A 77 -16.67 -6.59 7.82
N PRO A 78 -17.67 -7.36 7.34
CA PRO A 78 -17.71 -7.85 5.97
C PRO A 78 -17.86 -6.74 4.90
N GLU A 79 -18.31 -5.55 5.30
CA GLU A 79 -18.38 -4.37 4.43
C GLU A 79 -17.00 -3.78 4.10
N GLU A 80 -16.05 -3.91 5.02
CA GLU A 80 -14.67 -3.42 4.87
C GLU A 80 -13.66 -4.45 5.40
N PRO A 81 -13.57 -5.64 4.78
CA PRO A 81 -12.70 -6.71 5.27
C PRO A 81 -11.24 -6.30 5.20
N GLY A 82 -10.46 -6.69 6.21
CA GLY A 82 -9.04 -6.36 6.30
C GLY A 82 -8.20 -7.03 5.21
N VAL A 83 -7.15 -6.36 4.77
CA VAL A 83 -6.07 -6.96 3.98
C VAL A 83 -4.95 -7.33 4.95
N LYS A 84 -4.65 -8.63 5.04
CA LYS A 84 -3.69 -9.19 6.00
C LYS A 84 -2.63 -10.03 5.31
N ILE A 85 -1.61 -10.43 6.06
CA ILE A 85 -0.66 -11.48 5.63
C ILE A 85 -1.24 -12.86 5.97
N ASN A 86 -0.54 -13.92 5.56
CA ASN A 86 -0.94 -15.33 5.62
C ASN A 86 -1.73 -15.85 4.42
N GLY A 87 -1.74 -15.11 3.31
CA GLY A 87 -2.43 -15.52 2.09
C GLY A 87 -1.86 -16.78 1.43
N ASN A 88 -2.72 -17.48 0.69
CA ASN A 88 -2.32 -18.56 -0.20
C ASN A 88 -2.36 -18.04 -1.64
N PRO A 89 -1.23 -17.96 -2.36
CA PRO A 89 -1.16 -17.34 -3.68
C PRO A 89 -2.03 -18.02 -4.76
N ARG A 90 -2.55 -19.23 -4.50
CA ARG A 90 -3.50 -19.93 -5.39
C ARG A 90 -4.96 -19.54 -5.15
N GLU A 91 -5.29 -18.99 -3.99
CA GLU A 91 -6.66 -18.65 -3.61
C GLU A 91 -7.06 -17.29 -4.15
N GLN A 92 -8.34 -17.11 -4.46
CA GLN A 92 -8.85 -15.89 -5.08
C GLN A 92 -8.77 -14.68 -4.15
N ASN A 93 -8.93 -14.88 -2.84
CA ASN A 93 -8.80 -13.82 -1.83
C ASN A 93 -7.36 -13.28 -1.70
N SER A 94 -6.37 -13.95 -2.30
CA SER A 94 -4.97 -13.53 -2.36
C SER A 94 -4.57 -12.92 -3.71
N GLN A 95 -5.55 -12.73 -4.61
CA GLN A 95 -5.34 -12.16 -5.94
C GLN A 95 -5.78 -10.70 -6.00
N PHE A 96 -4.85 -9.85 -6.40
CA PHE A 96 -5.02 -8.41 -6.53
C PHE A 96 -4.71 -7.97 -7.95
N LYS A 97 -5.10 -6.76 -8.32
CA LYS A 97 -4.72 -6.10 -9.58
C LYS A 97 -4.06 -4.77 -9.27
N ILE A 98 -3.10 -4.39 -10.11
CA ILE A 98 -2.54 -3.04 -10.14
C ILE A 98 -3.22 -2.27 -11.26
N GLU A 99 -3.82 -1.13 -10.94
CA GLU A 99 -4.47 -0.27 -11.91
C GLU A 99 -3.79 1.09 -11.94
N LYS A 100 -3.40 1.59 -13.13
CA LYS A 100 -2.88 2.96 -13.27
C LYS A 100 -4.05 3.93 -13.13
N VAL A 101 -3.91 4.91 -12.23
CA VAL A 101 -4.93 5.94 -12.00
C VAL A 101 -4.50 7.34 -12.46
N GLY A 102 -3.20 7.55 -12.65
CA GLY A 102 -2.67 8.84 -13.04
C GLY A 102 -1.15 8.84 -13.11
N GLU A 103 -0.59 10.03 -13.20
CA GLU A 103 0.84 10.28 -13.29
C GLU A 103 1.14 11.66 -12.71
N GLU A 104 2.23 11.77 -11.97
CA GLU A 104 2.68 13.01 -11.32
C GLU A 104 4.21 13.05 -11.38
N ASP A 105 4.76 14.15 -11.89
CA ASP A 105 6.21 14.35 -12.09
C ASP A 105 6.88 13.20 -12.86
N GLY A 106 6.20 12.69 -13.90
CA GLY A 106 6.66 11.55 -14.70
C GLY A 106 6.63 10.20 -13.97
N THR A 107 6.05 10.14 -12.77
CA THR A 107 5.89 8.91 -12.00
C THR A 107 4.44 8.46 -12.00
N ASN A 108 4.21 7.24 -12.49
CA ASN A 108 2.88 6.64 -12.51
C ASN A 108 2.33 6.41 -11.09
N ILE A 109 1.06 6.74 -10.91
CA ILE A 109 0.31 6.50 -9.69
C ILE A 109 -0.64 5.31 -9.94
N TYR A 110 -0.68 4.39 -8.98
CA TYR A 110 -1.49 3.19 -9.06
C TYR A 110 -2.41 3.04 -7.85
N ARG A 111 -3.40 2.17 -7.99
CA ARG A 111 -4.16 1.60 -6.86
C ARG A 111 -4.17 0.08 -6.96
N PHE A 112 -4.50 -0.57 -5.85
CA PHE A 112 -4.78 -2.01 -5.84
C PHE A 112 -6.28 -2.27 -5.82
N THR A 113 -6.73 -3.24 -6.62
CA THR A 113 -8.12 -3.70 -6.65
C THR A 113 -8.20 -5.21 -6.53
N THR A 114 -9.38 -5.70 -6.17
CA THR A 114 -9.77 -7.11 -6.30
C THR A 114 -11.06 -7.18 -7.11
N SER A 115 -11.62 -8.38 -7.34
CA SER A 115 -12.96 -8.51 -7.92
C SER A 115 -14.06 -7.85 -7.07
N ASN A 116 -13.81 -7.67 -5.77
CA ASN A 116 -14.83 -7.33 -4.79
C ASN A 116 -14.71 -5.89 -4.26
N GLY A 117 -13.67 -5.14 -4.63
CA GLY A 117 -13.50 -3.75 -4.23
C GLY A 117 -12.10 -3.18 -4.49
N THR A 118 -11.85 -1.99 -3.93
CA THR A 118 -10.56 -1.30 -4.00
C THR A 118 -9.86 -1.39 -2.65
N VAL A 119 -8.53 -1.52 -2.64
CA VAL A 119 -7.77 -1.45 -1.40
C VAL A 119 -7.75 0.01 -0.93
N GLY A 120 -8.22 0.21 0.30
CA GLY A 120 -8.18 1.48 1.00
C GLY A 120 -7.48 1.36 2.35
N ALA A 121 -7.55 2.44 3.13
CA ALA A 121 -7.03 2.49 4.48
C ALA A 121 -8.02 3.13 5.44
N ILE A 122 -8.11 2.57 6.64
CA ILE A 122 -8.83 3.15 7.78
C ILE A 122 -7.88 3.34 8.96
N PRO A 123 -8.20 4.22 9.93
CA PRO A 123 -7.43 4.31 11.16
C PRO A 123 -7.47 3.00 11.95
N GLY A 124 -6.29 2.46 12.23
CA GLY A 124 -6.07 1.28 13.05
C GLY A 124 -5.40 1.60 14.40
N PRO A 125 -4.88 0.59 15.11
CA PRO A 125 -4.22 0.78 16.40
C PRO A 125 -3.07 1.78 16.31
N LEU A 126 -2.95 2.66 17.31
CA LEU A 126 -1.95 3.73 17.35
C LEU A 126 -1.97 4.65 16.12
N PHE A 127 -3.15 4.83 15.52
CA PHE A 127 -3.37 5.61 14.30
C PHE A 127 -2.64 5.07 13.06
N SER A 128 -2.26 3.79 13.07
CA SER A 128 -1.68 3.14 11.89
C SER A 128 -2.74 2.81 10.85
N PRO A 129 -2.51 3.05 9.54
CA PRO A 129 -3.46 2.70 8.51
C PRO A 129 -3.59 1.19 8.47
N LEU A 130 -4.80 0.70 8.73
CA LEU A 130 -5.16 -0.68 8.46
C LEU A 130 -5.68 -0.75 7.03
N LEU A 131 -5.07 -1.61 6.23
CA LEU A 131 -5.54 -1.86 4.87
C LEU A 131 -6.83 -2.65 4.90
N VAL A 132 -7.80 -2.20 4.11
CA VAL A 132 -9.11 -2.83 3.99
C VAL A 132 -9.55 -2.85 2.53
N LEU A 133 -10.46 -3.75 2.18
CA LEU A 133 -11.23 -3.61 0.96
C LEU A 133 -12.35 -2.59 1.20
N THR A 134 -12.59 -1.67 0.26
CA THR A 134 -13.64 -0.67 0.42
C THR A 134 -14.26 -0.30 -0.93
N LYS A 135 -15.49 0.20 -0.87
CA LYS A 135 -16.21 0.84 -1.99
C LYS A 135 -16.22 2.37 -1.87
N ASP A 136 -15.77 2.90 -0.73
CA ASP A 136 -15.65 4.33 -0.52
C ASP A 136 -14.40 4.86 -1.23
N VAL A 137 -14.63 5.65 -2.28
CA VAL A 137 -13.56 6.24 -3.07
C VAL A 137 -12.63 7.13 -2.24
N ALA A 138 -13.15 7.76 -1.18
CA ALA A 138 -12.37 8.64 -0.30
C ALA A 138 -11.34 7.89 0.56
N LYS A 139 -11.53 6.58 0.75
CA LYS A 139 -10.62 5.72 1.52
C LYS A 139 -9.54 5.05 0.66
N THR A 140 -9.61 5.21 -0.67
CA THR A 140 -8.68 4.57 -1.61
C THR A 140 -7.24 4.97 -1.30
N ILE A 141 -6.34 3.99 -1.26
CA ILE A 141 -4.90 4.27 -1.20
C ILE A 141 -4.29 4.34 -2.61
N PHE A 142 -3.48 5.36 -2.83
CA PHE A 142 -2.72 5.55 -4.06
C PHE A 142 -1.24 5.35 -3.79
N VAL A 143 -0.56 4.61 -4.66
CA VAL A 143 0.82 4.19 -4.47
C VAL A 143 1.68 4.51 -5.69
N LYS A 144 2.95 4.83 -5.42
CA LYS A 144 4.02 4.88 -6.41
C LYS A 144 5.00 3.74 -6.09
N PHE A 145 5.52 3.07 -7.12
CA PHE A 145 6.51 2.00 -6.92
C PHE A 145 7.92 2.54 -7.11
N VAL A 146 8.73 2.46 -6.05
CA VAL A 146 10.16 2.75 -6.11
C VAL A 146 10.89 1.44 -6.34
N LYS A 147 11.68 1.36 -7.42
CA LYS A 147 12.50 0.18 -7.69
C LYS A 147 13.55 0.03 -6.59
N TYR A 148 13.56 -1.13 -5.94
CA TYR A 148 14.59 -1.44 -4.96
C TYR A 148 15.91 -1.78 -5.68
N ASN A 149 16.98 -1.06 -5.34
CA ASN A 149 18.35 -1.29 -5.81
C ASN A 149 19.28 -1.41 -4.59
N ASP A 150 19.99 -2.54 -4.45
CA ASP A 150 20.89 -2.78 -3.31
C ASP A 150 21.98 -1.71 -3.12
N ALA A 151 22.36 -0.98 -4.19
CA ALA A 151 23.45 0.01 -4.17
C ALA A 151 23.02 1.46 -3.83
N THR A 152 21.73 1.82 -3.91
CA THR A 152 21.25 3.23 -3.86
C THR A 152 20.20 3.48 -2.79
N THR A 153 19.89 2.50 -1.94
CA THR A 153 18.82 2.63 -0.93
C THR A 153 19.19 3.55 0.25
N THR A 154 20.39 4.14 0.26
CA THR A 154 20.78 5.19 1.19
C THR A 154 20.28 6.58 0.77
N ASP A 155 20.01 6.83 -0.52
CA ASP A 155 19.81 8.19 -1.05
C ASP A 155 18.35 8.55 -1.41
N VAL A 156 17.45 7.57 -1.53
CA VAL A 156 16.05 7.82 -1.97
C VAL A 156 15.13 8.34 -0.84
N ILE A 157 15.66 8.57 0.37
CA ILE A 157 14.88 9.14 1.48
C ILE A 157 14.72 10.68 1.36
N THR A 158 15.37 11.35 0.40
CA THR A 158 15.24 12.81 0.24
C THR A 158 14.60 13.18 -1.09
N SER A 159 13.28 13.33 -1.10
CA SER A 159 12.56 14.13 -2.09
C SER A 159 11.56 15.02 -1.36
N THR A 160 12.09 16.06 -0.70
CA THR A 160 11.33 17.25 -0.35
C THR A 160 11.27 18.14 -1.60
N SER A 161 10.12 18.21 -2.26
CA SER A 161 9.84 19.29 -3.21
C SER A 161 9.75 20.59 -2.41
N ARG A 162 10.84 21.36 -2.41
CA ARG A 162 10.84 22.72 -1.88
C ARG A 162 10.18 23.61 -2.94
N VAL A 163 8.96 24.07 -2.68
CA VAL A 163 8.41 25.21 -3.41
C VAL A 163 9.19 26.45 -2.95
N GLU A 164 10.18 26.87 -3.74
CA GLU A 164 10.73 28.21 -3.62
C GLU A 164 9.68 29.20 -4.12
N LYS A 165 9.02 29.85 -3.17
CA LYS A 165 8.17 31.01 -3.43
C LYS A 165 9.09 32.18 -3.76
N LEU A 166 9.07 32.62 -5.02
CA LEU A 166 9.58 33.92 -5.45
C LEU A 166 8.72 35.05 -4.87
#